data_AF-A0A136JKV4-F1
#
_entry.id   AF-A0A136JKV4-F1
#
_cell.length_a   1.000
_cell.length_b   1.000
_cell.length_c   1.000
_cell.angle_alpha   90.00
_cell.angle_beta   90.00
_cell.angle_gamma   90.00
#
_symmetry.space_group_name_H-M   'P 1'
#
loop_
_entity.id
_entity.type
_entity.pdbx_description
1 polymer ?
#
loop_
_entity_poly.entity_id
_entity_poly.type
_entity_poly.pdbx_seq_one_letter_code
_entity_poly.pdbx_strand_id
1 'polypeptide(L)'
;MQFFKTSASFLTIFLLPMAVSAQGLADGNVSGGPLGGLLFTILGFINTVLIPFIFGIGFLVFVWGMFLYFIFGGANDESKKNGKSLMIWATVGFVMMIIFWGVIRLVATFTGLELENISIFVPRTPIY
;
A
#
# COMPACT_ATOMS: atom_id res chain seq x y z
N MET A 1 -41.20 37.46 28.60
CA MET A 1 -39.81 37.14 28.17
C MET A 1 -39.62 35.67 27.76
N GLN A 2 -40.66 34.91 27.40
CA GLN A 2 -40.56 33.48 27.00
C GLN A 2 -40.42 33.28 25.48
N PHE A 3 -40.87 34.25 24.66
CA PHE A 3 -40.90 34.15 23.20
C PHE A 3 -39.53 34.22 22.50
N PHE A 4 -38.49 34.72 23.18
CA PHE A 4 -37.13 34.81 22.60
C PHE A 4 -36.37 33.47 22.62
N LYS A 5 -36.69 32.58 23.57
CA LYS A 5 -36.03 31.26 23.69
C LYS A 5 -36.46 30.28 22.60
N THR A 6 -37.72 30.38 22.15
CA THR A 6 -38.26 29.50 21.09
C THR A 6 -37.65 29.82 19.73
N SER A 7 -37.41 31.10 19.41
CA SER A 7 -36.79 31.51 18.14
C SER A 7 -35.35 31.00 17.98
N ALA A 8 -34.59 30.87 19.07
CA ALA A 8 -33.23 30.33 19.04
C ALA A 8 -33.19 28.83 18.70
N SER A 9 -34.24 28.08 19.04
CA SER A 9 -34.32 26.62 18.80
C SER A 9 -34.58 26.27 17.32
N PHE A 10 -35.26 27.15 16.59
CA PHE A 10 -35.45 26.98 15.15
C PHE A 10 -34.15 27.21 14.34
N LEU A 11 -33.31 28.12 14.81
CA LEU A 11 -32.02 28.43 14.19
C LEU A 11 -31.06 27.23 14.29
N THR A 12 -31.06 26.52 15.43
CA THR A 12 -30.28 25.29 15.60
C THR A 12 -30.73 24.17 14.68
N ILE A 13 -32.04 23.98 14.47
CA ILE A 13 -32.55 22.92 13.58
C ILE A 13 -32.21 23.20 12.12
N PHE A 14 -32.26 24.46 11.69
CA PHE A 14 -31.89 24.88 10.33
C PHE A 14 -30.40 24.69 10.03
N LEU A 15 -29.54 24.73 11.04
CA LEU A 15 -28.10 24.53 10.91
C LEU A 15 -27.66 23.05 11.05
N LEU A 16 -28.53 22.14 11.51
CA LEU A 16 -28.22 20.70 11.63
C LEU A 16 -27.74 20.09 10.29
N PRO A 17 -28.36 20.34 9.12
CA PRO A 17 -27.91 19.76 7.86
C PRO A 17 -26.51 20.25 7.48
N MET A 18 -26.19 21.51 7.78
CA MET A 18 -24.88 22.10 7.52
C MET A 18 -23.82 21.48 8.45
N ALA A 19 -24.15 21.26 9.72
CA ALA A 19 -23.28 20.59 10.67
C ALA A 19 -23.02 19.11 10.31
N VAL A 20 -24.05 18.39 9.86
CA VAL A 20 -23.92 17.00 9.37
C VAL A 20 -23.04 16.94 8.11
N SER A 21 -23.18 17.91 7.19
CA SER A 21 -22.34 17.97 5.98
C SER A 21 -20.86 18.30 6.24
N ALA A 22 -20.52 18.85 7.42
CA ALA A 22 -19.15 19.18 7.80
C ALA A 22 -18.41 18.04 8.52
N GLN A 23 -19.12 16.99 8.96
CA GLN A 23 -18.55 15.86 9.73
C GLN A 23 -17.49 15.08 8.93
N GLY A 24 -17.52 15.13 7.59
CA GLY A 24 -16.53 14.47 6.74
C GLY A 24 -15.11 15.03 6.82
N LEU A 25 -14.89 16.19 7.46
CA LEU A 25 -13.57 16.81 7.62
C LEU A 25 -12.98 16.62 9.04
N ALA A 26 -13.74 16.12 10.01
CA ALA A 26 -13.34 16.05 11.41
C ALA A 26 -12.62 14.75 11.82
N ASP A 27 -12.71 13.68 11.02
CA ASP A 27 -12.12 12.37 11.35
C ASP A 27 -10.59 12.29 11.17
N GLY A 28 -9.91 13.41 10.87
CA GLY A 28 -8.47 13.41 10.58
C GLY A 28 -8.08 12.61 9.33
N ASN A 29 -9.07 12.06 8.63
CA ASN A 29 -8.88 11.27 7.44
C ASN A 29 -8.71 12.23 6.25
N VAL A 30 -7.50 12.29 5.68
CA VAL A 30 -7.12 13.08 4.48
C VAL A 30 -7.83 12.54 3.20
N SER A 31 -8.93 11.80 3.37
CA SER A 31 -9.65 11.04 2.36
C SER A 31 -10.44 11.86 1.34
N GLY A 32 -10.44 13.20 1.37
CA GLY A 32 -11.12 13.98 0.31
C GLY A 32 -12.59 13.60 0.07
N GLY A 33 -13.31 13.13 1.11
CA GLY A 33 -14.69 12.65 1.03
C GLY A 33 -14.85 11.19 0.56
N PRO A 34 -16.05 10.81 0.07
CA PRO A 34 -16.34 9.42 -0.32
C PRO A 34 -15.40 8.86 -1.40
N LEU A 35 -14.96 9.70 -2.34
CA LEU A 35 -14.06 9.29 -3.42
C LEU A 35 -12.67 8.93 -2.92
N GLY A 36 -12.07 9.73 -2.03
CA GLY A 36 -10.78 9.31 -1.51
C GLY A 36 -10.92 8.17 -0.51
N GLY A 37 -12.03 8.01 0.20
CA GLY A 37 -12.31 6.77 0.95
C GLY A 37 -12.20 5.50 0.07
N LEU A 38 -12.74 5.54 -1.16
CA LEU A 38 -12.56 4.46 -2.14
C LEU A 38 -11.10 4.32 -2.58
N LEU A 39 -10.41 5.42 -2.87
CA LEU A 39 -8.98 5.40 -3.25
C LEU A 39 -8.10 4.80 -2.16
N PHE A 40 -8.27 5.21 -0.90
CA PHE A 40 -7.53 4.67 0.24
C PHE A 40 -7.83 3.18 0.45
N THR A 41 -9.07 2.75 0.23
CA THR A 41 -9.44 1.32 0.29
C THR A 41 -8.73 0.52 -0.82
N ILE A 42 -8.72 1.02 -2.05
CA ILE A 42 -8.05 0.37 -3.19
C ILE A 42 -6.54 0.32 -2.96
N LEU A 43 -5.93 1.43 -2.54
CA LEU A 43 -4.49 1.50 -2.24
C LEU A 43 -4.11 0.56 -1.09
N GLY A 44 -4.94 0.48 -0.05
CA GLY A 44 -4.76 -0.45 1.07
C GLY A 44 -4.84 -1.92 0.63
N PHE A 45 -5.80 -2.26 -0.22
CA PHE A 45 -5.90 -3.61 -0.80
C PHE A 45 -4.69 -3.96 -1.67
N ILE A 46 -4.25 -3.04 -2.54
CA ILE A 46 -3.07 -3.25 -3.39
C ILE A 46 -1.83 -3.51 -2.53
N ASN A 47 -1.59 -2.67 -1.51
CA ASN A 47 -0.40 -2.78 -0.68
C ASN A 47 -0.41 -4.04 0.21
N THR A 48 -1.57 -4.37 0.79
CA THR A 48 -1.67 -5.46 1.78
C THR A 48 -1.88 -6.84 1.16
N VAL A 49 -2.52 -6.91 -0.02
CA VAL A 49 -2.89 -8.18 -0.65
C VAL A 49 -2.18 -8.36 -1.98
N LEU A 50 -2.32 -7.41 -2.90
CA LEU A 50 -1.88 -7.60 -4.29
C LEU A 50 -0.34 -7.69 -4.40
N ILE A 51 0.39 -6.79 -3.75
CA ILE A 51 1.85 -6.79 -3.74
C ILE A 51 2.40 -8.11 -3.15
N PRO A 52 2.09 -8.51 -1.91
CA PRO A 52 2.62 -9.76 -1.36
C PRO A 52 2.19 -10.99 -2.17
N PHE A 53 1.00 -10.98 -2.76
CA PHE A 53 0.54 -12.05 -3.64
C PHE A 53 1.41 -12.18 -4.91
N ILE A 54 1.73 -11.06 -5.59
CA ILE A 54 2.60 -11.09 -6.78
C ILE A 54 4.01 -11.55 -6.43
N PHE A 55 4.53 -11.15 -5.26
CA PHE A 55 5.80 -11.64 -4.73
C PHE A 55 5.77 -13.15 -4.51
N GLY A 56 4.68 -13.68 -3.94
CA GLY A 56 4.48 -15.11 -3.75
C GLY A 56 4.48 -15.89 -5.07
N ILE A 57 3.75 -15.41 -6.08
CA ILE A 57 3.74 -16.04 -7.41
C ILE A 57 5.13 -15.95 -8.08
N GLY A 58 5.77 -14.78 -8.03
CA GLY A 58 7.12 -14.59 -8.57
C GLY A 58 8.13 -15.55 -7.94
N PHE A 59 8.02 -15.76 -6.62
CA PHE A 59 8.86 -16.71 -5.89
C PHE A 59 8.58 -18.16 -6.33
N LEU A 60 7.31 -18.51 -6.51
CA LEU A 60 6.91 -19.84 -6.96
C LEU A 60 7.43 -20.14 -8.38
N VAL A 61 7.33 -19.18 -9.30
CA VAL A 61 7.88 -19.27 -10.67
C VAL A 61 9.40 -19.35 -10.64
N PHE A 62 10.07 -18.60 -9.77
CA PHE A 62 11.52 -18.69 -9.59
C PHE A 62 11.96 -20.10 -9.14
N VAL A 63 11.29 -20.63 -8.12
CA VAL A 63 11.54 -21.99 -7.60
C VAL A 63 11.24 -23.04 -8.67
N TRP A 64 10.17 -22.88 -9.44
CA TRP A 64 9.85 -23.76 -10.57
C TRP A 64 10.94 -23.73 -11.66
N GLY A 65 11.43 -22.54 -12.01
CA GLY A 65 12.54 -22.38 -12.95
C GLY A 65 13.82 -23.07 -12.48
N MET A 66 14.12 -22.99 -11.18
CA MET A 66 15.24 -23.69 -10.55
C MET A 66 15.07 -25.21 -10.62
N PHE A 67 13.90 -25.74 -10.29
CA PHE A 67 13.62 -27.18 -10.43
C PHE A 67 13.76 -27.65 -11.88
N LEU A 68 13.23 -26.88 -12.84
CA LEU A 68 13.34 -27.19 -14.26
C LEU A 68 14.82 -27.19 -14.73
N TYR A 69 15.62 -26.24 -14.26
CA TYR A 69 17.04 -26.14 -14.59
C TYR A 69 17.87 -27.28 -13.99
N PHE A 70 17.66 -27.62 -12.71
CA PHE A 70 18.46 -28.62 -12.01
C PHE A 70 18.04 -30.06 -12.27
N ILE A 71 16.74 -30.36 -12.35
CA ILE A 71 16.25 -31.74 -12.53
C ILE A 71 16.21 -32.13 -14.00
N PHE A 72 15.60 -31.30 -14.85
CA PHE A 72 15.47 -31.61 -16.28
C PHE A 72 16.67 -31.17 -17.12
N GLY A 73 17.45 -30.19 -16.65
CA GLY A 73 18.67 -29.75 -17.34
C GLY A 73 19.83 -30.74 -17.31
N GLY A 74 19.74 -31.81 -16.51
CA GLY A 74 20.67 -32.95 -16.55
C GLY A 74 20.37 -33.97 -17.65
N ALA A 75 19.13 -34.00 -18.18
CA ALA A 75 18.68 -34.98 -19.15
C ALA A 75 18.47 -34.40 -20.57
N ASN A 76 18.25 -33.09 -20.71
CA ASN A 76 18.03 -32.43 -22.00
C ASN A 76 18.43 -30.95 -21.96
N ASP A 77 19.26 -30.51 -22.93
CA ASP A 77 19.74 -29.12 -23.05
C ASP A 77 18.62 -28.09 -23.28
N GLU A 78 17.50 -28.52 -23.86
CA GLU A 78 16.36 -27.63 -24.12
C GLU A 78 15.65 -27.20 -22.82
N SER A 79 15.47 -28.13 -21.89
CA SER A 79 14.88 -27.85 -20.57
C SER A 79 15.78 -26.97 -19.72
N LYS A 80 17.10 -27.12 -19.87
CA LYS A 80 18.10 -26.25 -19.23
C LYS A 80 18.00 -24.81 -19.73
N LYS A 81 17.86 -24.60 -21.04
CA LYS A 81 17.69 -23.25 -21.61
C LYS A 81 16.39 -22.61 -21.14
N ASN A 82 15.30 -23.39 -21.10
CA ASN A 82 14.00 -22.90 -20.64
C ASN A 82 14.00 -22.54 -19.15
N GLY A 83 14.56 -23.39 -18.28
CA GLY A 83 14.69 -23.11 -16.85
C GLY A 83 15.53 -21.86 -16.55
N LYS A 84 16.65 -21.69 -17.26
CA LYS A 84 17.50 -20.50 -17.14
C LYS A 84 16.77 -19.22 -17.56
N SER A 85 16.02 -19.27 -18.65
CA SER A 85 15.20 -18.14 -19.11
C SER A 85 14.16 -17.78 -18.05
N LEU A 86 13.44 -18.77 -17.52
CA LEU A 86 12.41 -18.56 -16.50
C LEU A 86 12.96 -17.89 -15.23
N MET A 87 14.14 -18.34 -14.76
CA MET A 87 14.81 -17.75 -13.61
C MET A 87 15.23 -16.30 -13.85
N ILE A 88 15.72 -15.98 -15.06
CA ILE A 88 16.11 -14.61 -15.43
C ILE A 88 14.88 -13.71 -15.44
N TRP A 89 13.78 -14.13 -16.06
CA TRP A 89 12.54 -13.37 -16.10
C TRP A 89 11.96 -13.14 -14.70
N ALA A 90 11.98 -14.16 -13.84
CA ALA A 90 11.55 -14.02 -12.46
C ALA A 90 12.43 -13.02 -11.68
N THR A 91 13.76 -13.11 -11.85
CA THR A 91 14.72 -12.19 -11.19
C THR A 91 14.53 -10.75 -11.67
N VAL A 92 14.35 -10.53 -12.97
CA VAL A 92 14.06 -9.20 -13.53
C VAL A 92 12.76 -8.64 -12.95
N GLY A 93 11.73 -9.47 -12.81
CA GLY A 93 10.48 -9.09 -12.15
C GLY A 93 10.67 -8.63 -10.70
N PHE A 94 11.47 -9.35 -9.92
CA PHE A 94 11.82 -8.97 -8.55
C PHE A 94 12.57 -7.64 -8.47
N VAL A 95 13.58 -7.46 -9.33
CA VAL A 95 14.40 -6.24 -9.35
C VAL A 95 13.54 -5.03 -9.72
N MET A 96 12.67 -5.14 -10.74
CA MET A 96 11.74 -4.07 -11.10
C MET A 96 10.86 -3.67 -9.92
N MET A 97 10.31 -4.63 -9.17
CA MET A 97 9.44 -4.34 -8.04
C MET A 97 10.15 -3.57 -6.91
N ILE A 98 11.40 -3.94 -6.61
CA ILE A 98 12.25 -3.24 -5.64
C ILE A 98 12.55 -1.81 -6.11
N ILE A 99 12.86 -1.65 -7.40
CA ILE A 99 13.12 -0.32 -8.00
C ILE A 99 11.88 0.57 -7.88
N PHE A 100 10.70 0.10 -8.25
CA PHE A 100 9.48 0.90 -8.13
C PHE A 100 9.24 1.34 -6.69
N TRP A 101 9.35 0.44 -5.71
CA TRP A 101 9.15 0.81 -4.31
C TRP A 101 10.23 1.77 -3.78
N GLY A 102 11.48 1.59 -4.20
CA GLY A 102 12.58 2.49 -3.87
C GLY A 102 12.37 3.89 -4.47
N VAL A 103 11.95 3.98 -5.73
CA VAL A 103 11.66 5.26 -6.40
C VAL A 103 10.44 5.95 -5.76
N ILE A 104 9.38 5.20 -5.43
CA ILE A 104 8.21 5.75 -4.74
C ILE A 104 8.62 6.37 -3.40
N ARG A 105 9.44 5.68 -2.60
CA ARG A 105 9.97 6.21 -1.33
C ARG A 105 10.88 7.40 -1.53
N LEU A 106 11.73 7.36 -2.55
CA LEU A 106 12.63 8.46 -2.88
C LEU A 106 11.84 9.72 -3.21
N VAL A 107 10.84 9.61 -4.09
CA VAL A 107 9.96 10.72 -4.45
C VAL A 107 9.18 11.24 -3.24
N ALA A 108 8.60 10.35 -2.43
CA ALA A 108 7.89 10.74 -1.22
C ALA A 108 8.78 11.49 -0.21
N THR A 109 10.04 11.07 -0.08
CA THR A 109 11.03 11.74 0.77
C THR A 109 11.32 13.16 0.26
N PHE A 110 11.45 13.34 -1.05
CA PHE A 110 11.68 14.66 -1.64
C PHE A 110 10.47 15.59 -1.58
N THR A 111 9.25 15.06 -1.59
CA THR A 111 8.02 15.86 -1.47
C THR A 111 7.62 16.16 -0.03
N GLY A 112 8.40 15.71 0.97
CA GLY A 112 8.09 15.89 2.38
C GLY A 112 6.93 15.02 2.87
N LEU A 113 6.56 13.98 2.12
CA LEU A 113 5.59 12.99 2.54
C LEU A 113 6.31 11.98 3.43
N GLU A 114 6.14 12.12 4.75
CA GLU A 114 6.66 11.18 5.72
C GLU A 114 5.90 9.86 5.61
N LEU A 115 6.41 8.95 4.79
CA LEU A 115 5.92 7.58 4.73
C LEU A 115 6.28 6.92 6.06
N GLU A 116 5.27 6.43 6.78
CA GLU A 116 5.42 5.75 8.07
C GLU A 116 6.66 4.85 8.08
N ASN A 117 7.57 5.21 8.97
CA ASN A 117 8.89 4.64 9.09
C ASN A 117 8.74 3.15 9.43
N ILE A 118 9.30 2.27 8.61
CA ILE A 118 9.48 0.87 9.01
C ILE A 118 10.48 0.92 10.17
N SER A 119 9.98 0.88 11.40
CA SER A 119 10.81 0.94 12.59
C SER A 119 11.67 -0.31 12.64
N ILE A 120 12.89 -0.20 12.11
CA ILE A 120 13.97 -1.09 12.47
C ILE A 120 14.11 -1.03 14.00
N PHE A 121 13.81 -2.16 14.66
CA PHE A 121 13.95 -2.33 16.10
C PHE A 121 15.43 -2.11 16.47
N VAL A 122 15.78 -0.87 16.79
CA VAL A 122 17.02 -0.56 17.48
C VAL A 122 16.64 -0.48 18.96
N PRO A 123 16.99 -1.49 19.78
CA PRO A 123 16.80 -1.38 21.22
C PRO A 123 17.64 -0.20 21.71
N ARG A 124 16.95 0.81 22.23
CA ARG A 124 17.57 2.01 22.79
C ARG A 124 18.13 1.61 24.15
N THR A 125 19.45 1.59 24.30
CA THR A 125 20.03 1.43 25.63
C THR A 125 19.82 2.72 26.41
N PRO A 126 19.35 2.66 27.67
CA PRO A 126 19.23 3.84 28.51
C PRO A 126 20.58 4.53 28.65
N ILE A 127 20.63 5.82 28.34
CA ILE A 127 21.70 6.70 28.79
C ILE A 127 21.28 7.24 30.15
N TYR A 128 22.06 6.90 31.18
CA TYR A 128 21.90 7.35 32.56
C TYR A 128 22.18 8.85 32.68
#